data_AF-A0A7C5THW0-F1
#
_entry.id   AF-A0A7C5THW0-F1
#
_cell.length_a   1.000
_cell.length_b   1.000
_cell.length_c   1.000
_cell.angle_alpha   90.00
_cell.angle_beta   90.00
_cell.angle_gamma   90.00
#
_symmetry.space_group_name_H-M   'P 1'
#
loop_
_entity.id
_entity.type
_entity.pdbx_description
1 polymer ?
#
loop_
_entity_poly.entity_id
_entity_poly.type
_entity_poly.pdbx_seq_one_letter_code
_entity_poly.pdbx_strand_id
1 'polypeptide(L)'
;MESLSAELIIKLFEEDAKSRKRLAELLVIEPDIRLAIINAVLRDVATKQDIEILKRDINNLSERVAKLEGAFQQLVDRIDDLDKRIDSLDKRIDSLDKRIDFISKVTLALTASVLATLIANIIFLR
;
A
#
# COMPACT_ATOMS: atom_id res chain seq x y z
N MET A 1 66.59 10.79 -33.75
CA MET A 1 65.92 11.01 -32.46
C MET A 1 64.46 10.67 -32.71
N GLU A 2 63.95 9.56 -32.16
CA GLU A 2 62.51 9.29 -32.23
C GLU A 2 61.77 10.45 -31.56
N SER A 3 60.83 11.06 -32.26
CA SER A 3 60.03 12.14 -31.71
C SER A 3 59.20 11.61 -30.56
N LEU A 4 59.24 12.26 -29.39
CA LEU A 4 58.31 11.95 -28.31
C LEU A 4 56.87 12.16 -28.82
N SER A 5 56.16 11.05 -29.10
CA SER A 5 54.73 11.05 -29.37
C SER A 5 53.94 10.82 -28.08
N ALA A 6 52.69 11.27 -28.06
CA ALA A 6 51.79 11.02 -26.93
C ALA A 6 51.60 9.52 -26.68
N GLU A 7 51.46 8.70 -27.73
CA GLU A 7 51.41 7.24 -27.58
C GLU A 7 52.69 6.67 -26.95
N LEU A 8 53.86 7.13 -27.36
CA LEU A 8 55.12 6.63 -26.81
C LEU A 8 55.28 6.98 -25.32
N ILE A 9 54.87 8.19 -24.94
CA ILE A 9 54.86 8.63 -23.53
C ILE A 9 53.94 7.74 -22.70
N ILE A 10 52.73 7.45 -23.19
CA ILE A 10 51.78 6.58 -22.50
C ILE A 10 52.34 5.17 -22.35
N LYS A 11 52.90 4.60 -23.42
CA LYS A 11 53.48 3.26 -23.40
C LYS A 11 54.60 3.12 -22.38
N LEU A 12 55.53 4.08 -22.35
CA LEU A 12 56.63 4.11 -21.36
C LEU A 12 56.09 4.22 -19.92
N PHE A 13 54.97 4.90 -19.73
CA PHE A 13 54.31 5.05 -18.43
C PHE A 13 53.60 3.75 -17.99
N GLU A 14 52.97 3.06 -18.92
CA GLU A 14 52.29 1.78 -18.69
C GLU A 14 53.27 0.63 -18.40
N GLU A 15 54.50 0.72 -18.90
CA GLU A 15 55.54 -0.28 -18.64
C GLU A 15 56.21 -0.10 -17.27
N ASP A 16 56.26 1.12 -16.70
CA ASP A 16 56.89 1.40 -15.39
C ASP A 16 55.90 1.66 -14.25
N ALA A 17 55.85 0.74 -13.28
CA ALA A 17 55.00 0.85 -12.10
C ALA A 17 55.40 2.01 -11.16
N LYS A 18 56.69 2.38 -11.09
CA LYS A 18 57.13 3.51 -10.26
C LYS A 18 56.61 4.83 -10.82
N SER A 19 56.66 5.00 -12.14
CA SER A 19 56.09 6.14 -12.85
C SER A 19 54.59 6.26 -12.60
N ARG A 20 53.81 5.17 -12.72
CA ARG A 20 52.37 5.18 -12.37
C ARG A 20 52.10 5.60 -10.94
N LYS A 21 52.86 5.06 -9.99
CA LYS A 21 52.73 5.44 -8.58
C LYS A 21 53.06 6.92 -8.37
N ARG A 22 54.11 7.42 -9.00
CA ARG A 22 54.52 8.82 -8.91
C ARG A 22 53.48 9.77 -9.50
N LEU A 23 52.84 9.40 -10.62
CA LEU A 23 51.73 10.16 -11.17
C LEU A 23 50.55 10.18 -10.21
N ALA A 24 50.13 9.01 -9.68
CA ALA A 24 49.04 8.95 -8.71
C ALA A 24 49.32 9.82 -7.47
N GLU A 25 50.56 9.82 -6.97
CA GLU A 25 50.99 10.73 -5.90
C GLU A 25 50.86 12.20 -6.32
N LEU A 26 51.30 12.58 -7.52
CA LEU A 26 51.18 13.96 -8.02
C LEU A 26 49.72 14.39 -8.18
N LEU A 27 48.85 13.53 -8.71
CA LEU A 27 47.40 13.80 -8.82
C LEU A 27 46.77 14.07 -7.44
N VAL A 28 47.30 13.46 -6.38
CA VAL A 28 46.81 13.61 -5.01
C VAL A 28 47.50 14.76 -4.27
N ILE A 29 48.74 15.09 -4.57
CA ILE A 29 49.51 16.14 -3.86
C ILE A 29 49.23 17.52 -4.45
N GLU A 30 49.20 17.64 -5.77
CA GLU A 30 49.00 18.91 -6.48
C GLU A 30 47.58 19.44 -6.24
N PRO A 31 47.40 20.57 -5.54
CA PRO A 31 46.08 21.06 -5.16
C PRO A 31 45.15 21.31 -6.34
N ASP A 32 45.67 21.87 -7.43
CA ASP A 32 44.87 22.23 -8.60
C ASP A 32 44.39 21.01 -9.38
N ILE A 33 45.26 20.01 -9.54
CA ILE A 33 44.92 18.75 -10.21
C ILE A 33 43.93 17.96 -9.36
N ARG A 34 44.16 17.88 -8.04
CA ARG A 34 43.25 17.24 -7.10
C ARG A 34 41.87 17.90 -7.15
N LEU A 35 41.79 19.24 -7.15
CA LEU A 35 40.54 19.98 -7.25
C LEU A 35 39.83 19.75 -8.59
N ALA A 36 40.57 19.71 -9.71
CA ALA A 36 40.01 19.42 -11.02
C ALA A 36 39.39 18.01 -11.07
N ILE A 37 40.08 17.00 -10.51
CA ILE A 37 39.57 15.63 -10.42
C ILE A 37 38.35 15.55 -9.50
N ILE A 38 38.41 16.16 -8.32
CA ILE A 38 37.28 16.19 -7.37
C ILE A 38 36.07 16.84 -8.04
N ASN A 39 36.22 18.01 -8.67
CA ASN A 39 35.12 18.71 -9.33
C ASN A 39 34.54 17.93 -10.51
N ALA A 40 35.37 17.19 -11.25
CA ALA A 40 34.91 16.31 -12.32
C ALA A 40 34.05 15.17 -11.76
N VAL A 41 34.52 14.49 -10.72
CA VAL A 41 33.79 13.36 -10.09
C VAL A 41 32.56 13.83 -9.32
N LEU A 42 32.62 15.00 -8.66
CA LEU A 42 31.54 15.52 -7.82
C LEU A 42 30.25 15.78 -8.62
N ARG A 43 30.36 16.08 -9.93
CA ARG A 43 29.20 16.29 -10.81
C ARG A 43 28.40 15.01 -11.06
N ASP A 44 29.05 13.86 -10.94
CA ASP A 44 28.47 12.55 -11.27
C ASP A 44 28.05 11.75 -10.03
N VAL A 45 28.32 12.25 -8.82
CA VAL A 45 27.98 11.58 -7.56
C VAL A 45 26.96 12.38 -6.75
N ALA A 46 26.02 11.68 -6.12
CA ALA A 46 25.08 12.30 -5.18
C ALA A 46 25.84 12.88 -3.98
N THR A 47 25.50 14.11 -3.60
CA THR A 47 26.10 14.78 -2.45
C THR A 47 25.47 14.29 -1.15
N LYS A 48 26.14 14.57 -0.02
CA LYS A 48 25.55 14.31 1.31
C LYS A 48 24.22 15.03 1.51
N GLN A 49 24.04 16.20 0.91
CA GLN A 49 22.82 16.97 0.99
C GLN A 49 21.65 16.26 0.29
N ASP A 50 21.91 15.70 -0.90
CA ASP A 50 20.90 14.93 -1.66
C ASP A 50 20.44 13.71 -0.86
N ILE A 51 21.39 13.01 -0.22
CA ILE A 51 21.10 11.86 0.64
C ILE A 51 20.25 12.27 1.85
N GLU A 52 20.55 13.40 2.49
CA GLU A 52 19.75 13.89 3.63
C GLU A 52 18.35 14.33 3.23
N ILE A 53 18.16 14.87 2.01
CA ILE A 53 16.83 15.14 1.46
C ILE A 53 16.08 13.82 1.25
N LEU A 54 16.70 12.85 0.58
CA LEU A 54 16.09 11.55 0.33
C LEU A 54 15.72 10.83 1.63
N LYS A 55 16.58 10.90 2.66
CA LYS A 55 16.31 10.31 3.98
C LYS A 55 15.10 10.96 4.64
N ARG A 56 14.95 12.28 4.53
CA ARG A 56 13.77 13.01 5.03
C ARG A 56 12.50 12.59 4.28
N ASP A 57 12.57 12.45 2.97
CA ASP A 57 11.43 12.01 2.16
C ASP A 57 11.01 10.57 2.48
N ILE A 58 11.99 9.68 2.69
CA ILE A 58 11.75 8.30 3.14
C ILE A 58 11.08 8.27 4.52
N ASN A 59 11.53 9.10 5.46
CA ASN A 59 10.91 9.18 6.79
C ASN A 59 9.47 9.69 6.69
N ASN A 60 9.22 10.73 5.87
CA ASN A 60 7.88 11.24 5.65
C ASN A 60 6.95 10.19 5.01
N LEU A 61 7.47 9.45 4.02
CA LEU A 61 6.73 8.35 3.39
C LEU A 61 6.39 7.27 4.41
N SER A 62 7.34 6.92 5.28
CA SER A 62 7.15 5.92 6.34
C SER A 62 6.04 6.33 7.32
N GLU A 63 6.01 7.61 7.73
CA GLU A 63 4.93 8.14 8.57
C GLU A 63 3.57 8.10 7.88
N ARG A 64 3.51 8.40 6.58
CA ARG A 64 2.28 8.33 5.79
C ARG A 64 1.78 6.89 5.65
N VAL A 65 2.68 5.93 5.46
CA VAL A 65 2.34 4.50 5.42
C VAL A 65 1.78 4.05 6.77
N ALA A 66 2.42 4.41 7.90
CA ALA A 66 1.93 4.06 9.23
C ALA A 66 0.51 4.62 9.51
N LYS A 67 0.24 5.85 9.06
CA LYS A 67 -1.12 6.43 9.15
C LYS A 67 -2.14 5.66 8.31
N LEU A 68 -1.74 5.21 7.12
CA LEU A 68 -2.60 4.42 6.24
C LEU A 68 -2.90 3.04 6.84
N GLU A 69 -1.90 2.38 7.42
CA GLU A 69 -2.07 1.11 8.15
C GLU A 69 -3.07 1.27 9.30
N GLY A 70 -2.95 2.34 10.09
CA GLY A 70 -3.89 2.62 11.17
C GLY A 70 -5.33 2.87 10.67
N ALA A 71 -5.50 3.63 9.59
CA ALA A 71 -6.82 3.86 8.99
C ALA A 71 -7.41 2.57 8.40
N PHE A 72 -6.57 1.71 7.82
CA PHE A 72 -6.98 0.41 7.29
C PHE A 72 -7.47 -0.51 8.40
N GLN A 73 -6.76 -0.58 9.54
CA GLN A 73 -7.20 -1.37 10.68
C GLN A 73 -8.56 -0.90 11.22
N GLN A 74 -8.78 0.42 11.35
CA GLN A 74 -10.08 0.95 11.75
C GLN A 74 -11.20 0.60 10.77
N LEU A 75 -10.89 0.52 9.47
CA LEU A 75 -11.87 0.10 8.47
C LEU A 75 -12.23 -1.37 8.62
N VAL A 76 -11.24 -2.25 8.83
CA VAL A 76 -11.45 -3.67 9.12
C VAL A 76 -12.34 -3.85 10.34
N ASP A 77 -12.03 -3.17 11.45
CA ASP A 77 -12.82 -3.27 12.69
C ASP A 77 -14.28 -2.82 12.47
N ARG A 78 -14.52 -1.80 11.63
CA ARG A 78 -15.87 -1.34 11.27
C ARG A 78 -16.62 -2.34 10.40
N ILE A 79 -15.92 -3.04 9.50
CA ILE A 79 -16.52 -4.10 8.68
C ILE A 79 -16.95 -5.25 9.58
N ASP A 80 -16.12 -5.67 10.54
CA ASP A 80 -16.46 -6.72 11.50
C ASP A 80 -17.69 -6.36 12.38
N ASP A 81 -17.84 -5.07 12.77
CA ASP A 81 -19.04 -4.61 13.47
C ASP A 81 -20.29 -4.64 12.57
N LEU A 82 -20.15 -4.24 11.31
CA LEU A 82 -21.23 -4.29 10.34
C LEU A 82 -21.71 -5.73 10.09
N ASP A 83 -20.78 -6.69 9.96
CA ASP A 83 -21.12 -8.11 9.79
C ASP A 83 -21.94 -8.63 10.98
N LYS A 84 -21.53 -8.33 12.22
CA LYS A 84 -22.31 -8.71 13.42
C LYS A 84 -23.70 -8.09 13.45
N ARG A 85 -23.84 -6.84 12.96
CA ARG A 85 -25.14 -6.17 12.88
C ARG A 85 -26.02 -6.79 11.81
N ILE A 86 -25.45 -7.21 10.69
CA ILE A 86 -26.16 -7.94 9.63
C ILE A 86 -26.66 -9.28 10.18
N ASP A 87 -25.81 -10.07 10.85
CA ASP A 87 -26.23 -11.34 11.49
C ASP A 87 -27.40 -11.16 12.48
N SER A 88 -27.38 -10.05 13.23
CA SER A 88 -28.47 -9.70 14.15
C SER A 88 -29.75 -9.32 13.43
N LEU A 89 -29.65 -8.61 12.30
CA LEU A 89 -30.80 -8.28 11.45
C LEU A 89 -31.40 -9.53 10.82
N ASP A 90 -30.59 -10.45 10.31
CA ASP A 90 -31.05 -11.71 9.72
C ASP A 90 -31.87 -12.53 10.72
N LYS A 91 -31.38 -12.68 11.97
CA LYS A 91 -32.13 -13.35 13.04
C LYS A 91 -33.47 -12.67 13.36
N ARG A 92 -33.53 -11.34 13.28
CA ARG A 92 -34.77 -10.59 13.49
C ARG A 92 -35.75 -10.79 12.34
N ILE A 93 -35.25 -10.85 11.10
CA ILE A 93 -36.05 -11.15 9.90
C ILE A 93 -36.63 -12.56 10.02
N ASP A 94 -35.82 -13.57 10.35
CA ASP A 94 -36.30 -14.95 10.57
C ASP A 94 -37.42 -15.03 11.62
N SER A 95 -37.30 -14.25 12.69
CA SER A 95 -38.32 -14.18 13.75
C SER A 95 -39.61 -13.51 13.26
N LEU A 96 -39.50 -12.45 12.46
CA LEU A 96 -40.65 -11.79 11.84
C LEU A 96 -41.35 -12.72 10.84
N ASP A 97 -40.61 -13.44 10.01
CA ASP A 97 -41.16 -14.39 9.04
C ASP A 97 -41.99 -15.47 9.73
N LYS A 98 -41.48 -16.04 10.83
CA LYS A 98 -42.23 -17.01 11.66
C LYS A 98 -43.52 -16.42 12.22
N ARG A 99 -43.49 -15.17 12.69
CA ARG A 99 -44.69 -14.49 13.21
C ARG A 99 -45.71 -14.22 12.11
N ILE A 100 -45.26 -13.83 10.92
CA ILE A 100 -46.11 -13.61 9.74
C ILE A 100 -46.76 -14.92 9.29
N ASP A 101 -46.00 -16.02 9.23
CA ASP A 101 -46.55 -17.35 8.90
C ASP A 101 -47.62 -17.78 9.92
N PHE A 102 -47.36 -17.58 11.22
CA PHE A 102 -48.35 -17.87 12.26
C PHE A 102 -49.63 -17.03 12.11
N ILE A 103 -49.49 -15.71 11.92
CA ILE A 103 -50.63 -14.81 11.70
C ILE A 103 -51.42 -15.22 10.45
N SER A 104 -50.73 -15.59 9.38
CA SER A 104 -51.36 -16.04 8.13
C SER A 104 -52.19 -17.31 8.34
N LYS A 105 -51.65 -18.29 9.07
CA LYS A 105 -52.37 -19.52 9.44
C LYS A 105 -53.60 -19.26 10.30
N VAL A 106 -53.47 -18.41 11.33
CA VAL A 106 -54.60 -18.03 12.19
C VAL A 106 -55.68 -17.31 11.39
N THR A 107 -55.28 -16.39 10.50
CA THR A 107 -56.21 -15.66 9.64
C THR A 107 -56.99 -16.62 8.74
N LEU A 108 -56.31 -17.55 8.07
CA LEU A 108 -56.97 -18.57 7.25
C LEU A 108 -57.95 -19.43 8.06
N ALA A 109 -57.55 -19.87 9.26
CA ALA A 109 -58.40 -20.67 10.13
C ALA A 109 -59.67 -19.91 10.56
N LEU A 110 -59.54 -18.63 10.94
CA LEU A 110 -60.67 -17.77 11.30
C LEU A 110 -61.57 -17.50 10.10
N THR A 111 -61.01 -17.21 8.93
CA THR A 111 -61.80 -17.04 7.70
C THR A 111 -62.58 -18.31 7.39
N ALA A 112 -61.96 -19.49 7.48
CA ALA A 112 -62.61 -20.76 7.26
C ALA A 112 -63.74 -21.03 8.27
N SER A 113 -63.53 -20.75 9.56
CA SER A 113 -64.56 -20.97 10.59
C SER A 113 -65.76 -20.05 10.45
N VAL A 114 -65.54 -18.77 10.08
CA VAL A 114 -66.61 -17.82 9.77
C VAL A 114 -67.42 -18.29 8.57
N LEU A 115 -66.75 -18.69 7.48
CA LEU A 115 -67.42 -19.23 6.29
C LEU A 115 -68.24 -20.48 6.61
N ALA A 116 -67.68 -21.42 7.38
CA ALA A 116 -68.39 -22.63 7.81
C ALA A 116 -69.66 -22.29 8.62
N THR A 117 -69.57 -21.32 9.54
CA THR A 117 -70.71 -20.87 10.36
C THR A 117 -71.79 -20.22 9.51
N LEU A 118 -71.41 -19.37 8.54
CA LEU A 118 -72.35 -18.74 7.61
C LEU A 118 -73.08 -19.77 6.75
N ILE A 119 -72.35 -20.77 6.21
CA ILE A 119 -72.94 -21.87 5.43
C ILE A 119 -73.94 -22.66 6.28
N ALA A 120 -73.57 -23.03 7.51
CA ALA A 120 -74.45 -23.77 8.42
C ALA A 120 -75.75 -23.01 8.71
N ASN A 121 -75.65 -21.70 8.97
CA ASN A 121 -76.82 -20.84 9.18
C ASN A 121 -77.73 -20.80 7.93
N ILE A 122 -77.16 -20.64 6.74
CA ILE A 122 -77.95 -20.61 5.48
C ILE A 122 -78.68 -21.94 5.24
N ILE A 123 -78.07 -23.08 5.58
CA ILE A 123 -78.68 -24.41 5.41
C ILE A 123 -79.79 -24.66 6.45
N PHE A 124 -79.60 -24.24 7.70
CA PHE A 124 -80.54 -24.53 8.80
C PHE A 124 -81.74 -23.56 8.88
N LEU A 125 -81.57 -22.30 8.45
CA LEU A 125 -82.62 -21.27 8.43
C LEU A 125 -83.45 -21.25 7.13
N ARG A 126 -83.15 -22.13 6.17
CA ARG A 126 -83.97 -22.37 4.96
C ARG A 126 -84.86 -23.59 5.16
#